data_AF-A0A0R3SXR1-F1
#
_entry.id   AF-A0A0R3SXR1-F1
#
_cell.length_a   1.000
_cell.length_b   1.000
_cell.length_c   1.000
_cell.angle_alpha   90.00
_cell.angle_beta   90.00
_cell.angle_gamma   90.00
#
_symmetry.space_group_name_H-M   'P 1'
#
loop_
_entity.id
_entity.type
_entity.pdbx_description
1 polymer ?
#
loop_
_entity_poly.entity_id
_entity_poly.type
_entity_poly.pdbx_seq_one_letter_code
_entity_poly.pdbx_strand_id
1 'polypeptide(L)'
;MAQKKQSGSTGCYRFLLVLFDYAVFASGILLVGYGSLLLYEESIQGLRETVAALPVCMIVIGSFVLILAITGCIGACKGGRTVNLVLHCCGANGPDDYKMPHKVCCDVGSICVTYPSEGCVSAYQKALVDYRESVGAAIVALAIFEIGAALCSMMIGRGTSFKNKKME
;
A
#
# COMPACT_ATOMS: atom_id res chain seq x y z
N MET A 1 -26.64 -10.67 -26.54
CA MET A 1 -25.75 -11.57 -25.77
C MET A 1 -25.36 -10.85 -24.49
N ALA A 2 -25.81 -11.35 -23.34
CA ALA A 2 -25.73 -10.65 -22.05
C ALA A 2 -24.42 -10.99 -21.33
N GLN A 3 -23.50 -10.02 -21.21
CA GLN A 3 -22.34 -10.14 -20.33
C GLN A 3 -22.67 -9.53 -18.97
N LYS A 4 -23.21 -10.42 -18.12
CA LYS A 4 -23.02 -10.56 -16.67
C LYS A 4 -22.43 -9.34 -15.93
N LYS A 5 -23.26 -8.81 -15.01
CA LYS A 5 -22.85 -8.22 -13.73
C LYS A 5 -21.62 -8.97 -13.21
N GLN A 6 -20.48 -8.31 -12.98
CA GLN A 6 -19.33 -8.88 -12.25
C GLN A 6 -19.77 -9.16 -10.81
N SER A 7 -20.44 -10.29 -10.63
CA SER A 7 -20.84 -10.91 -9.39
C SER A 7 -20.50 -12.38 -9.58
N GLY A 8 -19.37 -12.80 -9.02
CA GLY A 8 -18.86 -14.16 -9.11
C GLY A 8 -17.34 -14.18 -9.13
N SER A 9 -16.73 -14.50 -7.97
CA SER A 9 -15.29 -14.78 -7.81
C SER A 9 -14.30 -13.60 -7.77
N THR A 10 -14.71 -12.44 -7.21
CA THR A 10 -13.84 -11.25 -7.03
C THR A 10 -13.85 -10.69 -5.60
N GLY A 11 -14.46 -11.39 -4.64
CA GLY A 11 -14.48 -11.00 -3.23
C GLY A 11 -13.20 -11.37 -2.47
N CYS A 12 -12.57 -12.50 -2.83
CA CYS A 12 -11.43 -13.04 -2.09
C CYS A 12 -10.21 -12.11 -2.14
N TYR A 13 -9.80 -11.64 -3.32
CA TYR A 13 -8.63 -10.74 -3.41
C TYR A 13 -8.89 -9.37 -2.77
N ARG A 14 -10.13 -8.85 -2.82
CA ARG A 14 -10.49 -7.60 -2.11
C ARG A 14 -10.39 -7.77 -0.60
N PHE A 15 -10.86 -8.90 -0.08
CA PHE A 15 -10.73 -9.23 1.33
C PHE A 15 -9.26 -9.43 1.74
N LEU A 16 -8.46 -10.09 0.89
CA LEU A 16 -7.03 -10.27 1.13
C LEU A 16 -6.25 -8.93 1.11
N LEU A 17 -6.58 -8.02 0.19
CA LEU A 17 -5.99 -6.68 0.16
C LEU A 17 -6.32 -5.90 1.43
N VAL A 18 -7.59 -5.89 1.86
CA VAL A 18 -8.00 -5.22 3.11
C VAL A 18 -7.32 -5.84 4.33
N LEU A 19 -7.20 -7.17 4.38
CA LEU A 19 -6.53 -7.87 5.48
C LEU A 19 -5.03 -7.53 5.53
N PHE A 20 -4.37 -7.50 4.38
CA PHE A 20 -2.96 -7.15 4.27
C PHE A 20 -2.72 -5.67 4.61
N ASP A 21 -3.50 -4.75 4.05
CA ASP A 21 -3.45 -3.32 4.37
C ASP A 21 -3.69 -3.06 5.86
N TYR A 22 -4.59 -3.82 6.50
CA TYR A 22 -4.82 -3.74 7.95
C TYR A 22 -3.60 -4.21 8.76
N ALA A 23 -2.94 -5.30 8.35
CA ALA A 23 -1.72 -5.76 8.99
C ALA A 23 -0.58 -4.73 8.84
N VAL A 24 -0.44 -4.14 7.66
CA VAL A 24 0.52 -3.06 7.38
C VAL A 24 0.20 -1.83 8.23
N PHE A 25 -1.07 -1.44 8.35
CA PHE A 25 -1.52 -0.35 9.21
C PHE A 25 -1.16 -0.59 10.68
N ALA A 26 -1.44 -1.78 11.22
CA ALA A 26 -1.07 -2.15 12.57
C ALA A 26 0.44 -2.09 12.80
N SER A 27 1.24 -2.56 11.83
CA SER A 27 2.70 -2.46 11.90
C SER A 27 3.21 -1.01 11.90
N GLY A 28 2.57 -0.12 11.12
CA GLY A 28 2.88 1.31 11.10
C GLY A 28 2.60 2.00 12.44
N ILE A 29 1.46 1.69 13.08
CA ILE A 29 1.14 2.21 14.42
C ILE A 29 2.19 1.75 15.43
N LEU A 30 2.59 0.48 15.39
CA LEU A 30 3.62 -0.04 16.29
C LEU A 30 4.97 0.65 16.10
N LEU A 31 5.40 0.88 14.85
CA LEU A 31 6.65 1.58 14.54
C LEU A 31 6.63 3.04 15.03
N VAL A 32 5.54 3.76 14.76
CA VAL A 32 5.39 5.16 15.21
C VAL A 32 5.31 5.22 16.74
N GLY A 33 4.55 4.33 17.36
CA GLY A 33 4.40 4.25 18.81
C GLY A 33 5.72 3.93 19.51
N TYR A 34 6.45 2.91 19.04
CA TYR A 34 7.75 2.55 19.60
C TYR A 34 8.79 3.65 19.41
N GLY A 35 8.85 4.26 18.22
CA GLY A 35 9.73 5.40 17.97
C GLY A 35 9.44 6.60 18.87
N SER A 36 8.15 6.86 19.13
CA SER A 36 7.72 7.95 20.03
C SER A 36 8.08 7.68 21.50
N LEU A 37 7.95 6.42 21.96
CA LEU A 37 8.35 6.03 23.32
C LEU A 37 9.87 6.14 23.53
N LEU A 38 10.66 5.66 22.56
CA LEU A 38 12.12 5.84 22.57
C LEU A 38 12.51 7.31 22.62
N LEU A 39 11.82 8.16 21.85
CA LEU A 39 12.09 9.60 21.82
C LEU A 39 11.75 10.29 23.16
N TYR A 40 10.74 9.78 23.89
CA TYR A 40 10.39 10.28 25.21
C TYR A 40 11.46 9.94 26.27
N GLU A 41 11.92 8.68 26.32
CA GLU A 41 12.96 8.23 27.24
C GLU A 41 14.28 8.99 27.02
N GLU A 42 14.72 9.12 25.76
CA GLU A 42 15.92 9.86 25.39
C GLU A 42 15.83 11.36 25.75
N SER A 43 14.62 11.94 25.71
CA SER A 43 14.40 13.33 26.11
C SER A 43 14.61 13.56 27.61
N ILE A 44 14.48 12.54 28.45
CA ILE A 44 14.63 12.65 29.91
C ILE A 44 16.11 12.52 30.33
N GLN A 45 16.90 11.71 29.64
CA GLN A 45 18.30 11.46 30.01
C GLN A 45 19.31 12.47 29.43
N GLY A 46 18.90 13.38 28.55
CA GLY A 46 19.75 14.48 28.07
C GLY A 46 21.01 14.06 27.31
N LEU A 47 21.16 12.78 26.97
CA LEU A 47 22.35 12.21 26.34
C LEU A 47 22.28 12.37 24.81
N ARG A 48 22.20 13.62 24.37
CA ARG A 48 22.11 14.00 22.96
C ARG A 48 23.49 13.98 22.31
N GLU A 49 24.05 12.82 22.02
CA GLU A 49 25.12 12.69 21.03
C GLU A 49 24.92 11.39 20.22
N THR A 50 24.76 11.53 18.91
CA THR A 50 24.77 10.51 17.83
C THR A 50 23.62 9.53 17.60
N VAL A 51 22.67 9.25 18.52
CA VAL A 51 21.65 8.20 18.29
C VAL A 51 20.22 8.70 17.98
N ALA A 52 19.96 10.01 18.08
CA ALA A 52 18.63 10.61 17.86
C ALA A 52 18.07 10.44 16.43
N ALA A 53 18.92 10.13 15.44
CA ALA A 53 18.48 9.88 14.07
C ALA A 53 17.62 8.61 13.96
N LEU A 54 17.90 7.60 14.78
CA LEU A 54 17.24 6.29 14.71
C LEU A 54 15.72 6.37 15.00
N PRO A 55 15.24 6.93 16.13
CA PRO A 55 13.81 7.01 16.42
C PRO A 55 13.06 7.94 15.46
N VAL A 56 13.69 9.05 15.03
CA VAL A 56 13.10 9.98 14.08
C VAL A 56 12.86 9.31 12.73
N CYS A 57 13.83 8.55 12.21
CA CYS A 57 13.64 7.79 10.98
C CYS A 57 12.52 6.75 11.10
N MET A 58 12.39 6.06 12.24
CA MET A 58 11.28 5.10 12.46
C MET A 58 9.91 5.76 12.42
N ILE A 59 9.77 6.96 13.02
CA ILE A 59 8.51 7.72 13.01
C ILE A 59 8.16 8.16 11.58
N VAL A 60 9.14 8.66 10.81
CA VAL A 60 8.92 9.13 9.44
C VAL A 60 8.49 7.97 8.53
N ILE A 61 9.22 6.86 8.58
CA ILE A 61 8.90 5.68 7.77
C ILE A 61 7.55 5.09 8.18
N GLY A 62 7.29 4.94 9.48
CA GLY A 62 6.01 4.44 10.00
C GLY A 62 4.82 5.31 9.59
N SER A 63 4.99 6.63 9.58
CA SER A 63 3.96 7.57 9.13
C SER A 63 3.66 7.43 7.63
N PHE A 64 4.68 7.24 6.80
CA PHE A 64 4.50 6.99 5.37
C PHE A 64 3.74 5.68 5.12
N VAL A 65 4.11 4.61 5.83
CA VAL A 65 3.43 3.30 5.76
C VAL A 65 1.95 3.41 6.15
N LEU A 66 1.61 4.22 7.17
CA LEU A 66 0.22 4.47 7.55
C LEU A 66 -0.60 5.15 6.44
N ILE A 67 -0.02 6.14 5.75
CA ILE A 67 -0.69 6.85 4.65
C ILE A 67 -0.97 5.90 3.49
N LEU A 68 -0.02 5.03 3.14
CA LEU A 68 -0.20 4.03 2.09
C LEU A 68 -1.32 3.05 2.44
N ALA A 69 -1.35 2.54 3.67
CA ALA A 69 -2.39 1.60 4.13
C ALA A 69 -3.80 2.22 4.12
N ILE A 70 -3.92 3.49 4.55
CA ILE A 70 -5.20 4.22 4.49
C ILE A 70 -5.67 4.35 3.03
N THR A 71 -4.75 4.63 2.11
CA THR A 71 -5.04 4.75 0.68
C THR A 71 -5.50 3.42 0.08
N GLY A 72 -4.87 2.30 0.47
CA GLY A 72 -5.29 0.94 0.11
C GLY A 72 -6.71 0.62 0.58
N CYS A 73 -7.02 0.94 1.85
CA CYS A 73 -8.36 0.77 2.41
C CYS A 73 -9.43 1.60 1.68
N ILE A 74 -9.14 2.86 1.35
CA ILE A 74 -10.05 3.73 0.58
C ILE A 74 -10.25 3.17 -0.84
N GLY A 75 -9.17 2.71 -1.48
CA GLY A 75 -9.20 2.10 -2.80
C GLY A 75 -10.08 0.85 -2.86
N ALA A 76 -9.95 -0.04 -1.86
CA ALA A 76 -10.75 -1.25 -1.74
C ALA A 76 -12.24 -0.94 -1.54
N CYS A 77 -12.58 0.05 -0.71
CA CYS A 77 -13.96 0.45 -0.41
C CYS A 77 -14.66 1.20 -1.56
N LYS A 78 -13.91 1.94 -2.40
CA LYS A 78 -14.47 2.85 -3.42
C LYS A 78 -14.29 2.33 -4.86
N GLY A 79 -13.98 1.04 -5.01
CA GLY A 79 -13.40 0.34 -6.15
C GLY A 79 -14.14 0.34 -7.51
N GLY A 80 -14.53 1.52 -8.01
CA GLY A 80 -14.95 1.76 -9.39
C GLY A 80 -14.94 3.25 -9.76
N ARG A 81 -15.28 4.15 -8.83
CA ARG A 81 -15.29 5.60 -9.10
C ARG A 81 -13.89 6.23 -9.05
N THR A 82 -13.06 5.81 -8.12
CA THR A 82 -11.69 6.33 -7.99
C THR A 82 -10.81 5.96 -9.19
N VAL A 83 -10.99 4.76 -9.76
CA VAL A 83 -10.21 4.30 -10.92
C VAL A 83 -10.48 5.17 -12.15
N ASN A 84 -11.75 5.46 -12.45
CA ASN A 84 -12.11 6.32 -13.59
C ASN A 84 -11.49 7.72 -13.47
N LEU A 85 -11.43 8.26 -12.25
CA LEU A 85 -10.86 9.58 -11.99
C LEU A 85 -9.33 9.59 -12.09
N VAL A 86 -8.67 8.56 -11.56
CA VAL A 86 -7.20 8.48 -11.53
C VAL A 86 -6.62 8.13 -12.90
N LEU A 87 -7.28 7.25 -13.66
CA LEU A 87 -6.84 6.83 -15.00
C LEU A 87 -7.46 7.64 -16.15
N HIS A 88 -8.35 8.58 -15.84
CA HIS A 88 -9.01 9.44 -16.82
C HIS A 88 -9.70 8.64 -17.95
N CYS A 89 -10.39 7.56 -17.58
CA CYS A 89 -10.98 6.57 -18.49
C CYS A 89 -12.46 6.33 -18.18
N CYS A 90 -13.20 5.76 -19.14
CA CYS A 90 -14.63 5.49 -19.00
C CYS A 90 -14.99 4.09 -19.48
N GLY A 91 -15.54 3.27 -18.57
CA GLY A 91 -15.91 1.87 -18.86
C GLY A 91 -14.70 0.96 -18.97
N ALA A 92 -14.91 -0.35 -19.09
CA ALA A 92 -13.82 -1.31 -19.24
C ALA A 92 -13.21 -1.21 -20.64
N ASN A 93 -14.05 -1.23 -21.68
CA ASN A 93 -13.66 -1.15 -23.08
C ASN A 93 -14.03 0.20 -23.72
N GLY A 94 -14.83 1.01 -23.02
CA GLY A 94 -15.24 2.33 -23.46
C GLY A 94 -16.56 2.76 -22.81
N PRO A 95 -17.03 3.98 -23.13
CA PRO A 95 -18.24 4.56 -22.55
C PRO A 95 -19.52 3.76 -22.84
N ASP A 96 -19.53 2.99 -23.92
CA ASP A 96 -20.67 2.15 -24.33
C ASP A 96 -20.99 1.01 -23.35
N ASP A 97 -20.07 0.70 -22.42
CA ASP A 97 -20.31 -0.25 -21.33
C ASP A 97 -21.44 0.23 -20.39
N TYR A 98 -21.76 1.53 -20.39
CA TYR A 98 -22.82 2.12 -19.58
C TYR A 98 -23.99 2.59 -20.45
N LYS A 99 -25.22 2.26 -20.03
CA LYS A 99 -26.45 2.83 -20.64
C LYS A 99 -26.55 4.37 -20.49
N MET A 100 -25.86 4.95 -19.51
CA MET A 100 -25.82 6.39 -19.24
C MET A 100 -24.40 6.82 -18.82
N PRO A 101 -23.46 6.98 -19.76
CA PRO A 101 -22.04 7.23 -19.45
C PRO A 101 -21.83 8.55 -18.68
N HIS A 102 -22.59 9.60 -18.99
CA HIS A 102 -22.51 10.90 -18.30
C HIS A 102 -22.75 10.85 -16.79
N LYS A 103 -23.44 9.83 -16.26
CA LYS A 103 -23.69 9.71 -14.81
C LYS A 103 -22.58 8.97 -14.08
N VAL A 104 -21.82 8.14 -14.80
CA VAL A 104 -20.88 7.17 -14.21
C VAL A 104 -19.42 7.57 -14.45
N CYS A 105 -19.15 8.18 -15.60
CA CYS A 105 -17.81 8.58 -16.01
C CYS A 105 -17.47 10.03 -15.69
N CYS A 106 -18.38 10.72 -15.00
CA CYS A 106 -18.24 12.13 -14.67
C CYS A 106 -18.23 12.34 -13.16
N ASP A 107 -17.48 13.34 -12.73
CA ASP A 107 -17.35 13.67 -11.32
C ASP A 107 -18.63 14.27 -10.73
N VAL A 108 -18.84 14.02 -9.45
CA VAL A 108 -20.07 14.44 -8.76
C VAL A 108 -19.99 15.94 -8.46
N GLY A 109 -20.59 16.77 -9.31
CA GLY A 109 -20.65 18.23 -9.14
C GLY A 109 -20.11 19.07 -10.30
N SER A 110 -19.55 18.44 -11.34
CA SER A 110 -19.11 19.12 -12.57
C SER A 110 -20.09 18.91 -13.73
N ILE A 111 -20.35 19.96 -14.51
CA ILE A 111 -21.10 19.86 -15.78
C ILE A 111 -20.22 19.13 -16.78
N CYS A 112 -20.51 17.85 -17.00
CA CYS A 112 -19.70 16.97 -17.82
C CYS A 112 -20.17 17.01 -19.27
N VAL A 113 -19.58 17.90 -20.06
CA VAL A 113 -19.86 18.04 -21.50
C VAL A 113 -19.13 16.97 -22.30
N THR A 114 -17.98 16.51 -21.81
CA THR A 114 -17.13 15.51 -22.46
C THR A 114 -16.67 14.45 -21.46
N TYR A 115 -16.70 13.18 -21.87
CA TYR A 115 -16.16 12.05 -21.11
C TYR A 115 -15.07 11.37 -21.92
N PRO A 116 -14.10 10.69 -21.27
CA PRO A 116 -13.07 9.94 -21.97
C PRO A 116 -13.67 8.86 -22.86
N SER A 117 -13.21 8.76 -24.11
CA SER A 117 -13.60 7.67 -25.01
C SER A 117 -12.76 6.41 -24.81
N GLU A 118 -11.60 6.51 -24.16
CA GLU A 118 -10.75 5.37 -23.86
C GLU A 118 -11.33 4.50 -22.73
N GLY A 119 -11.35 3.19 -22.97
CA GLY A 119 -11.66 2.19 -21.95
C GLY A 119 -10.55 2.05 -20.92
N CYS A 120 -10.94 1.84 -19.67
CA CYS A 120 -10.02 1.71 -18.53
C CYS A 120 -9.08 0.51 -18.63
N VAL A 121 -9.44 -0.57 -19.33
CA VAL A 121 -8.54 -1.71 -19.53
C VAL A 121 -7.33 -1.30 -20.37
N SER A 122 -7.58 -0.55 -21.46
CA SER A 122 -6.53 -0.03 -22.33
C SER A 122 -5.66 1.01 -21.60
N ALA A 123 -6.30 1.96 -20.90
CA ALA A 123 -5.59 2.96 -20.12
C ALA A 123 -4.73 2.34 -19.00
N TYR A 124 -5.23 1.28 -18.35
CA TYR A 124 -4.50 0.56 -17.31
C TYR A 124 -3.31 -0.22 -17.85
N GLN A 125 -3.46 -0.89 -18.99
CA GLN A 125 -2.32 -1.55 -19.63
C GLN A 125 -1.24 -0.55 -20.02
N LYS A 126 -1.63 0.62 -20.53
CA LYS A 126 -0.69 1.70 -20.86
C LYS A 126 0.04 2.21 -19.62
N ALA A 127 -0.69 2.53 -18.56
CA ALA A 127 -0.10 2.94 -17.28
C ALA A 127 0.83 1.87 -16.69
N LEU A 128 0.43 0.58 -16.75
CA LEU A 128 1.27 -0.51 -16.27
C LEU A 128 2.61 -0.58 -17.00
N VAL A 129 2.62 -0.42 -18.33
CA VAL A 129 3.86 -0.45 -19.11
C VAL A 129 4.75 0.74 -18.76
N ASP A 130 4.17 1.93 -18.59
CA ASP A 130 4.91 3.14 -18.26
C ASP A 130 5.52 3.10 -16.85
N TYR A 131 4.82 2.51 -15.87
CA TYR A 131 5.30 2.42 -14.48
C TYR A 131 6.04 1.11 -14.16
N ARG A 132 6.09 0.14 -15.09
CA ARG A 132 6.67 -1.19 -14.83
C ARG A 132 8.12 -1.12 -14.34
N GLU A 133 8.92 -0.22 -14.90
CA GLU A 133 10.34 -0.12 -14.54
C GLU A 133 10.52 0.40 -13.11
N SER A 134 9.81 1.47 -12.73
CA SER A 134 9.94 2.06 -11.39
C SER A 134 9.36 1.15 -10.30
N VAL A 135 8.19 0.55 -10.56
CA VAL A 135 7.53 -0.36 -9.63
C VAL A 135 8.34 -1.65 -9.50
N GLY A 136 8.89 -2.17 -10.60
CA GLY A 136 9.74 -3.35 -10.60
C GLY A 136 11.00 -3.17 -9.75
N ALA A 137 11.70 -2.04 -9.91
CA ALA A 137 12.88 -1.73 -9.12
C ALA A 137 12.57 -1.62 -7.62
N ALA A 138 11.45 -0.97 -7.27
CA ALA A 138 11.02 -0.85 -5.88
C ALA A 138 10.73 -2.21 -5.23
N ILE A 139 10.03 -3.11 -5.95
CA ILE A 139 9.70 -4.45 -5.44
C ILE A 139 10.98 -5.28 -5.21
N VAL A 140 11.94 -5.23 -6.13
CA VAL A 140 13.22 -5.96 -5.98
C VAL A 140 14.01 -5.44 -4.78
N ALA A 141 14.07 -4.12 -4.61
CA ALA A 141 14.74 -3.53 -3.45
C ALA A 141 14.11 -3.99 -2.14
N LEU A 142 12.77 -3.97 -2.05
CA LEU A 142 12.04 -4.45 -0.87
C LEU A 142 12.31 -5.94 -0.59
N ALA A 143 12.33 -6.79 -1.62
CA ALA A 143 12.64 -8.20 -1.46
C ALA A 143 14.05 -8.43 -0.88
N ILE A 144 15.05 -7.65 -1.31
CA ILE A 144 16.41 -7.73 -0.77
C ILE A 144 16.43 -7.32 0.71
N PHE A 145 15.70 -6.26 1.09
CA PHE A 145 15.57 -5.85 2.49
C PHE A 145 14.91 -6.93 3.35
N GLU A 146 13.84 -7.56 2.87
CA GLU A 146 13.15 -8.64 3.59
C GLU A 146 14.04 -9.87 3.79
N ILE A 147 14.78 -10.29 2.74
CA ILE A 147 15.72 -11.40 2.83
C ILE A 147 16.86 -11.07 3.80
N GLY A 148 17.40 -9.85 3.74
CA GLY A 148 18.42 -9.37 4.66
C GLY A 148 17.96 -9.42 6.12
N ALA A 149 16.75 -8.95 6.40
CA ALA A 149 16.15 -9.00 7.74
C ALA A 149 15.95 -10.45 8.23
N ALA A 150 15.51 -11.36 7.35
CA ALA A 150 15.34 -12.77 7.68
C ALA A 150 16.66 -13.44 8.06
N LEU A 151 17.74 -13.19 7.29
CA LEU A 151 19.08 -13.72 7.58
C LEU A 151 19.61 -13.19 8.93
N CYS A 152 19.49 -11.89 9.18
CA CYS A 152 19.88 -11.28 10.46
C CYS A 152 19.14 -11.90 11.65
N SER A 153 17.83 -12.15 11.50
CA SER A 153 17.01 -12.77 12.54
C SER A 153 17.47 -14.20 12.86
N MET A 154 17.86 -14.97 11.83
CA MET A 154 18.39 -16.34 12.02
C MET A 154 19.73 -16.36 12.76
N MET A 155 20.59 -15.37 12.53
CA MET A 155 21.89 -15.28 13.23
C MET A 155 21.71 -14.97 14.72
N ILE A 156 20.78 -14.08 15.07
CA ILE A 156 20.49 -13.73 16.48
C ILE A 156 19.85 -14.92 17.22
N GLY A 157 18.92 -15.63 16.59
CA GLY A 157 18.26 -16.81 17.19
C GLY A 157 19.21 -17.96 17.52
N ARG A 158 20.34 -18.08 16.80
CA ARG A 158 21.37 -19.09 17.12
C ARG A 158 22.28 -18.69 18.29
N GLY A 159 22.49 -17.40 18.51
CA GLY A 159 23.30 -16.90 19.64
C GLY A 159 22.65 -17.15 21.01
N THR A 160 21.32 -17.14 21.09
CA THR A 160 20.58 -17.42 22.33
C THR A 160 20.54 -18.92 22.67
N SER A 161 20.54 -19.80 21.66
CA SER A 161 20.58 -21.25 21.86
C SER A 161 21.93 -21.76 22.41
N PHE A 162 23.04 -21.10 22.06
CA PHE A 162 24.37 -21.49 22.56
C PHE A 162 24.60 -21.11 24.04
N LYS A 163 23.87 -20.13 24.58
CA LYS A 163 23.97 -19.73 25.99
C LYS A 163 23.26 -20.70 26.94
N ASN A 164 22.26 -21.44 26.46
CA ASN A 164 21.54 -22.43 27.26
C ASN A 164 22.33 -23.74 27.39
N LYS A 165 23.13 -24.11 26.39
CA LYS A 165 23.97 -25.33 26.41
C LYS A 165 25.30 -25.21 27.17
N LYS A 166 25.57 -24.05 27.79
CA LYS A 166 26.80 -23.80 28.58
C LYS A 166 26.54 -23.70 30.09
N MET A 167 25.34 -24.10 30.53
CA MET A 167 24.91 -24.19 31.94
C MET A 167 24.48 -25.63 32.33
N GLU A 168 25.03 -26.65 31.66
CA GLU A 168 25.08 -28.04 32.16
C GLU A 168 26.54 -28.51 32.18
#